data_AF-A0AAW9QGL6-F1
#
_entry.id   AF-A0AAW9QGL6-F1
#
_cell.length_a   1.000
_cell.length_b   1.000
_cell.length_c   1.000
_cell.angle_alpha   90.00
_cell.angle_beta   90.00
_cell.angle_gamma   90.00
#
_symmetry.space_group_name_H-M   'P 1'
#
loop_
_entity.id
_entity.type
_entity.pdbx_description
1 polymer ?
#
loop_
_entity_poly.entity_id
_entity_poly.type
_entity_poly.pdbx_seq_one_letter_code
_entity_poly.pdbx_strand_id
1 'polypeptide(L)'
;MSDNDFFAPPLFKPAEALVQLKRQLRDLKLSEQGSRYTEAGLAVVELGGGDTAIEVRLVKRPARTPEWTVHRLASSADVRRFVDHLKIQLARWRQDE
;
A
#
# COMPACT_ATOMS: atom_id res chain seq x y z
N MET A 1 14.01 -39.74 13.28
CA MET A 1 13.02 -39.15 12.35
C MET A 1 11.92 -38.53 13.19
N SER A 2 11.51 -37.31 12.82
CA SER A 2 10.30 -36.54 13.18
C SER A 2 10.69 -35.05 13.21
N ASP A 3 10.90 -34.41 12.06
CA ASP A 3 9.91 -33.78 11.14
C ASP A 3 9.40 -32.40 11.59
N ASN A 4 10.20 -31.38 11.24
CA ASN A 4 9.86 -30.25 10.36
C ASN A 4 8.66 -29.30 10.64
N ASP A 5 7.99 -29.33 11.79
CA ASP A 5 6.81 -28.48 12.06
C ASP A 5 7.09 -27.01 12.46
N PHE A 6 8.35 -26.53 12.45
CA PHE A 6 8.72 -25.26 13.09
C PHE A 6 8.83 -24.04 12.15
N PHE A 7 8.53 -24.18 10.86
CA PHE A 7 8.76 -23.12 9.85
C PHE A 7 7.51 -22.78 9.02
N ALA A 8 6.31 -22.90 9.59
CA ALA A 8 5.14 -22.31 8.95
C ALA A 8 5.30 -20.77 8.98
N PRO A 9 5.37 -20.08 7.82
CA PRO A 9 5.36 -18.62 7.83
C PRO A 9 4.06 -18.15 8.50
N PRO A 10 4.12 -17.08 9.32
CA PRO A 10 2.95 -16.60 10.03
C PRO A 10 1.83 -16.31 9.03
N LEU A 11 0.61 -16.69 9.41
CA LEU A 11 -0.59 -16.40 8.63
C LEU A 11 -0.64 -14.90 8.34
N PHE A 12 -0.94 -14.50 7.10
CA PHE A 12 -1.09 -13.09 6.78
C PHE A 12 -2.28 -12.51 7.54
N LYS A 13 -2.05 -11.40 8.25
CA LYS A 13 -3.06 -10.70 9.04
C LYS A 13 -3.36 -9.33 8.41
N PRO A 14 -4.41 -9.20 7.58
CA PRO A 14 -4.69 -7.97 6.84
C PRO A 14 -4.85 -6.74 7.71
N ALA A 15 -5.49 -6.87 8.89
CA ALA A 15 -5.69 -5.76 9.81
C ALA A 15 -4.37 -5.22 10.38
N GLU A 16 -3.47 -6.10 10.83
CA GLU A 16 -2.14 -5.69 11.33
C GLU A 16 -1.29 -5.10 10.21
N ALA A 17 -1.32 -5.73 9.02
CA ALA A 17 -0.63 -5.24 7.84
C ALA A 17 -1.16 -3.86 7.38
N LEU A 18 -2.47 -3.61 7.49
CA LEU A 18 -3.08 -2.32 7.16
C LEU A 18 -2.58 -1.22 8.09
N VAL A 19 -2.46 -1.49 9.40
CA VAL A 19 -1.90 -0.53 10.36
C VAL A 19 -0.45 -0.19 10.01
N GLN A 20 0.36 -1.19 9.66
CA GLN A 20 1.75 -0.97 9.23
C GLN A 20 1.83 -0.19 7.91
N LEU A 21 0.99 -0.53 6.92
CA LEU A 21 0.93 0.17 5.65
C LEU A 21 0.57 1.65 5.84
N LYS A 22 -0.46 1.96 6.65
CA LYS A 22 -0.81 3.36 6.99
C LYS A 22 0.37 4.14 7.58
N ARG A 23 1.15 3.51 8.47
CA ARG A 23 2.38 4.12 9.02
C ARG A 23 3.40 4.40 7.93
N GLN A 24 3.68 3.42 7.07
CA GLN A 24 4.64 3.57 5.97
C GLN A 24 4.23 4.68 4.99
N LEU A 25 2.94 4.82 4.69
CA LEU A 25 2.43 5.90 3.83
C LEU A 25 2.68 7.29 4.44
N ARG A 26 2.49 7.45 5.76
CA ARG A 26 2.84 8.69 6.47
C ARG A 26 4.35 8.93 6.48
N ASP A 27 5.16 7.88 6.63
CA ASP A 27 6.63 7.98 6.58
C ASP A 27 7.11 8.46 5.19
N LEU A 28 6.37 8.17 4.12
CA LEU A 28 6.60 8.70 2.75
C LEU A 28 6.17 10.17 2.55
N LYS A 29 5.73 10.84 3.62
CA LYS A 29 5.23 12.22 3.64
C LYS A 29 3.90 12.43 2.91
N LEU A 30 3.14 11.37 2.69
CA LEU A 30 1.77 11.49 2.21
C LEU A 30 0.85 12.01 3.32
N SER A 31 -0.07 12.91 2.95
CA SER A 31 -1.08 13.41 3.88
C SER A 31 -2.28 12.48 3.92
N GLU A 32 -2.73 12.10 5.12
CA GLU A 32 -3.86 11.19 5.33
C GLU A 32 -5.19 11.97 5.34
N GLN A 33 -6.15 11.54 4.54
CA GLN A 33 -7.51 12.08 4.43
C GLN A 33 -8.53 10.93 4.44
N GLY A 34 -8.88 10.45 5.64
CA GLY A 34 -9.77 9.29 5.81
C GLY A 34 -9.12 8.01 5.28
N SER A 35 -9.67 7.43 4.22
CA SER A 35 -9.08 6.28 3.52
C SER A 35 -8.07 6.66 2.43
N ARG A 36 -7.97 7.94 2.08
CA ARG A 36 -7.11 8.43 1.01
C ARG A 36 -5.82 9.03 1.54
N TYR A 37 -4.79 8.94 0.71
CA TYR A 37 -3.50 9.58 0.91
C TYR A 37 -3.19 10.48 -0.29
N THR A 38 -2.72 11.68 0.02
CA THR A 38 -2.48 12.72 -0.98
C THR A 38 -1.01 13.12 -1.04
N GLU A 39 -0.51 13.36 -2.26
CA GLU A 39 0.77 13.99 -2.57
C GLU A 39 0.48 15.38 -3.17
N ALA A 40 1.08 16.44 -2.63
CA ALA A 40 0.83 17.83 -3.08
C ALA A 40 -0.67 18.21 -3.20
N GLY A 41 -1.52 17.63 -2.34
CA GLY A 41 -2.98 17.86 -2.35
C GLY A 41 -3.78 17.05 -3.39
N LEU A 42 -3.12 16.20 -4.19
CA LEU A 42 -3.76 15.29 -5.15
C LEU A 42 -3.82 13.88 -4.56
N ALA A 43 -4.98 13.22 -4.67
CA ALA A 43 -5.14 11.84 -4.19
C ALA A 43 -4.31 10.86 -5.03
N VAL A 44 -3.47 10.06 -4.35
CA VAL A 44 -2.57 9.10 -5.01
C VAL A 44 -2.77 7.66 -4.56
N VAL A 45 -3.20 7.44 -3.31
CA VAL A 45 -3.50 6.12 -2.77
C VAL A 45 -4.85 6.15 -2.05
N GLU A 46 -5.66 5.11 -2.22
CA GLU A 46 -6.88 4.86 -1.43
C GLU A 46 -6.80 3.46 -0.84
N LEU A 47 -6.99 3.35 0.48
CA LEU A 47 -6.98 2.10 1.22
C LEU A 47 -8.40 1.58 1.44
N GLY A 48 -8.66 0.34 1.02
CA GLY A 48 -9.83 -0.46 1.36
C GLY A 48 -9.47 -1.53 2.39
N GLY A 49 -10.32 -1.68 3.40
CA GLY A 49 -10.22 -2.79 4.35
C GLY A 49 -10.83 -4.06 3.76
N GLY A 50 -10.29 -5.22 4.15
CA GLY A 50 -10.86 -6.52 3.84
C GLY A 50 -10.36 -7.58 4.82
N ASP A 51 -11.16 -8.65 5.01
CA ASP A 51 -10.88 -9.67 6.02
C ASP A 51 -9.75 -10.64 5.62
N THR A 52 -9.55 -10.81 4.31
CA THR A 52 -8.57 -11.76 3.74
C THR A 52 -7.39 -11.07 3.06
N ALA A 53 -7.55 -9.81 2.66
CA ALA A 53 -6.57 -9.04 1.91
C ALA A 53 -6.86 -7.55 2.07
N ILE A 54 -5.85 -6.73 1.85
CA ILE A 54 -6.01 -5.27 1.77
C ILE A 54 -6.26 -4.93 0.30
N GLU A 55 -7.38 -4.25 0.00
CA GLU A 55 -7.57 -3.63 -1.31
C GLU A 55 -6.90 -2.25 -1.29
N VAL A 56 -6.04 -1.98 -2.26
CA VAL A 56 -5.39 -0.68 -2.39
C VAL A 56 -5.59 -0.18 -3.80
N ARG A 57 -5.93 1.09 -3.94
CA ARG A 57 -6.02 1.75 -5.23
C ARG A 57 -4.87 2.73 -5.33
N LEU A 58 -4.13 2.66 -6.44
CA LEU A 58 -3.01 3.54 -6.75
C LEU A 58 -3.33 4.30 -8.03
N VAL A 59 -3.12 5.61 -8.02
CA VAL A 59 -3.33 6.41 -9.21
C VAL A 59 -2.27 6.12 -10.27
N LYS A 60 -2.63 6.13 -11.56
CA LYS A 60 -1.66 6.06 -12.66
C LYS A 60 -0.80 7.32 -12.78
N ARG A 61 -1.41 8.49 -12.55
CA ARG A 61 -0.78 9.82 -12.50
C ARG A 61 -1.56 10.76 -11.56
N PRO A 62 -0.91 11.53 -10.67
CA PRO A 62 -1.60 12.51 -9.83
C PRO A 62 -2.40 13.51 -10.66
N ALA A 63 -3.71 13.61 -10.40
CA ALA A 63 -4.62 14.50 -11.12
C ALA A 63 -5.86 14.79 -10.26
N ARG A 64 -6.61 15.84 -10.60
CA ARG A 64 -7.90 16.17 -9.94
C ARG A 64 -8.96 15.08 -10.14
N THR A 65 -8.94 14.43 -11.31
CA THR A 65 -9.79 13.27 -11.62
C THR A 65 -8.86 12.08 -11.87
N PRO A 66 -8.43 11.38 -10.81
CA PRO A 66 -7.44 10.31 -10.90
C PRO A 66 -7.99 9.06 -11.59
N GLU A 67 -7.16 8.44 -12.42
CA GLU A 67 -7.39 7.07 -12.91
C GLU A 67 -6.72 6.07 -11.97
N TRP A 68 -7.51 5.15 -11.43
CA TRP A 68 -7.08 4.21 -10.41
C TRP A 68 -6.74 2.83 -10.95
N THR A 69 -5.67 2.23 -10.42
CA THR A 69 -5.35 0.82 -10.56
C THR A 69 -5.59 0.13 -9.23
N VAL A 70 -6.35 -0.96 -9.23
CA VAL A 70 -6.66 -1.75 -8.02
C VAL A 70 -5.59 -2.81 -7.81
N HIS A 71 -5.11 -2.94 -6.57
CA HIS A 71 -4.15 -3.92 -6.11
C HIS A 71 -4.72 -4.67 -4.91
N ARG A 72 -4.65 -6.00 -4.92
CA ARG A 72 -5.02 -6.84 -3.79
C ARG A 72 -3.76 -7.34 -3.10
N LEU A 73 -3.57 -6.98 -1.83
CA LEU A 73 -2.42 -7.35 -1.03
C LEU A 73 -2.84 -8.46 -0.06
N ALA A 74 -2.48 -9.70 -0.38
CA ALA A 74 -2.86 -10.90 0.40
C ALA A 74 -1.68 -11.51 1.17
N SER A 75 -0.52 -10.87 1.13
CA SER A 75 0.68 -11.31 1.84
C SER A 75 1.59 -10.13 2.19
N SER A 76 2.50 -10.34 3.15
CA SER A 76 3.52 -9.34 3.50
C SER A 76 4.46 -9.01 2.33
N ALA A 77 4.68 -9.99 1.44
CA ALA A 77 5.45 -9.78 0.22
C ALA A 77 4.73 -8.81 -0.74
N ASP A 78 3.41 -8.92 -0.88
CA ASP A 78 2.63 -8.01 -1.72
C ASP A 78 2.66 -6.58 -1.16
N VAL A 79 2.52 -6.44 0.17
CA VAL A 79 2.62 -5.13 0.84
C VAL A 79 3.98 -4.48 0.56
N ARG A 80 5.07 -5.23 0.70
CA ARG A 80 6.41 -4.71 0.41
C ARG A 80 6.55 -4.29 -1.06
N ARG A 81 6.15 -5.15 -2.00
CA ARG A 81 6.21 -4.84 -3.44
C ARG A 81 5.38 -3.60 -3.78
N PHE A 82 4.21 -3.45 -3.18
CA PHE A 82 3.36 -2.28 -3.36
C PHE A 82 4.06 -1.01 -2.89
N VAL A 83 4.67 -1.04 -1.70
CA VAL A 83 5.39 0.12 -1.13
C VAL A 83 6.61 0.48 -1.98
N ASP A 84 7.37 -0.51 -2.44
CA ASP A 84 8.51 -0.27 -3.31
C ASP A 84 8.08 0.32 -4.66
N HIS A 85 6.98 -0.18 -5.24
CA HIS A 85 6.38 0.41 -6.44
C HIS A 85 5.91 1.85 -6.22
N LEU A 86 5.22 2.12 -5.10
CA LEU A 86 4.77 3.47 -4.75
C LEU A 86 5.94 4.45 -4.60
N LYS A 87 7.06 4.04 -3.99
CA LYS A 87 8.26 4.88 -3.88
C LYS A 87 8.81 5.28 -5.25
N ILE A 88 8.86 4.35 -6.20
CA ILE A 88 9.31 4.61 -7.58
C ILE A 88 8.36 5.61 -8.25
N GLN A 89 7.04 5.41 -8.12
CA GLN A 89 6.05 6.32 -8.68
C GLN A 89 6.15 7.72 -8.07
N LEU A 90 6.24 7.84 -6.74
CA LEU A 90 6.40 9.13 -6.06
C LEU A 90 7.68 9.85 -6.50
N ALA A 91 8.81 9.13 -6.60
CA ALA A 91 10.06 9.70 -7.07
C ALA A 91 9.93 10.25 -8.50
N ARG A 92 9.25 9.51 -9.38
CA ARG A 92 8.97 9.95 -10.76
C ARG A 92 8.07 11.18 -10.78
N TRP A 93 6.96 11.17 -10.05
CA TRP A 93 6.02 12.30 -10.05
C TRP A 93 6.64 13.58 -9.48
N ARG A 94 7.49 13.46 -8.45
CA ARG A 94 8.24 14.59 -7.88
C ARG A 94 9.39 15.11 -8.75
N GLN A 95 9.84 14.32 -9.73
CA GLN A 95 10.82 14.76 -10.73
C GLN A 95 10.17 15.40 -11.96
N ASP A 96 8.93 15.00 -12.27
CA ASP A 96 8.14 15.54 -13.37
C ASP A 96 7.46 16.90 -13.01
N GLU A 97 7.51 17.32 -11.75
CA GLU A 97 7.02 18.61 -11.21
C GLU A 97 8.16 19.63 -11.05
#